data_AF-A0A6C0JB98-F1
#
_entry.id   AF-A0A6C0JB98-F1
#
_cell.length_a   1.000
_cell.length_b   1.000
_cell.length_c   1.000
_cell.angle_alpha   90.00
_cell.angle_beta   90.00
_cell.angle_gamma   90.00
#
_symmetry.space_group_name_H-M   'P 1'
#
loop_
_entity.id
_entity.type
_entity.pdbx_description
1 polymer ?
#
loop_
_entity_poly.entity_id
_entity_poly.type
_entity_poly.pdbx_seq_one_letter_code
_entity_poly.pdbx_strand_id
1 'polypeptide(L)' 'MSNVDLIKTFCMHNNMNYTHIIDKTSKFPLFVCESSVGSHTIISNSFDTINKAEENAALKLIIKIRNFGKKQHI' A
#
# COMPACT_ATOMS: atom_id res chain seq x y z
N MET A 1 -4.88 5.78 13.72
CA MET A 1 -4.47 4.49 13.12
C MET A 1 -4.07 4.77 11.69
N SER A 2 -2.85 4.42 11.27
CA SER A 2 -2.32 4.74 9.94
C SER A 2 -2.90 3.83 8.85
N ASN A 3 -2.80 4.20 7.57
CA ASN A 3 -3.25 3.33 6.48
C ASN A 3 -2.40 2.05 6.42
N VAL A 4 -1.12 2.16 6.76
CA VAL A 4 -0.21 1.01 6.89
C VAL A 4 -0.71 0.06 7.99
N ASP A 5 -1.12 0.58 9.16
CA ASP A 5 -1.66 -0.25 10.26
C ASP A 5 -2.94 -0.97 9.86
N LEU A 6 -3.81 -0.29 9.09
CA LEU A 6 -5.04 -0.88 8.56
C LEU A 6 -4.74 -2.09 7.65
N ILE A 7 -3.77 -1.97 6.74
CA ILE A 7 -3.36 -3.09 5.88
C ILE A 7 -2.70 -4.20 6.67
N LYS A 8 -1.80 -3.89 7.62
CA LYS A 8 -1.15 -4.91 8.45
C LYS A 8 -2.18 -5.71 9.23
N THR A 9 -3.15 -5.02 9.84
CA THR A 9 -4.26 -5.64 10.56
C THR A 9 -5.11 -6.51 9.63
N PHE A 10 -5.45 -6.01 8.44
CA PHE A 10 -6.18 -6.77 7.44
C PHE A 10 -5.43 -8.03 7.01
N CYS A 11 -4.12 -7.93 6.75
CA CYS A 11 -3.28 -9.05 6.35
C CYS A 11 -3.16 -10.10 7.44
N MET A 12 -2.99 -9.66 8.69
CA MET A 12 -2.95 -10.55 9.85
C MET A 12 -4.27 -11.34 10.00
N HIS A 13 -5.43 -10.68 9.87
CA HIS A 13 -6.72 -11.37 9.96
C HIS A 13 -6.98 -12.36 8.82
N ASN A 14 -6.37 -12.16 7.65
CA ASN A 14 -6.60 -12.99 6.47
C ASN A 14 -5.43 -13.93 6.15
N ASN A 15 -4.47 -14.09 7.07
CA ASN A 15 -3.25 -14.87 6.85
C ASN A 15 -2.52 -14.53 5.53
N MET A 16 -2.49 -13.25 5.17
CA MET A 16 -1.79 -12.75 3.99
C MET A 16 -0.49 -12.07 4.38
N ASN A 17 0.50 -12.14 3.48
CA ASN A 17 1.75 -11.40 3.64
C ASN A 17 1.60 -9.99 3.07
N TYR A 18 1.94 -9.00 3.89
CA TYR A 18 2.13 -7.61 3.46
C TYR A 18 3.61 -7.33 3.26
N THR A 19 3.96 -6.78 2.09
CA THR A 19 5.29 -6.25 1.83
C THR A 19 5.19 -4.78 1.49
N HIS A 20 6.12 -3.98 2.00
CA HIS A 20 6.31 -2.61 1.54
C HIS A 20 7.80 -2.35 1.31
N ILE A 21 8.11 -1.70 0.19
CA ILE A 21 9.49 -1.37 -0.22
C ILE A 21 9.51 0.11 -0.54
N ILE A 22 10.43 0.85 0.07
CA ILE A 22 10.61 2.28 -0.16
C ILE A 22 11.86 2.47 -1.00
N ASP A 23 11.70 3.18 -2.11
CA ASP A 23 12.81 3.61 -2.95
C ASP A 23 12.95 5.13 -2.90
N LYS A 24 14.19 5.62 -2.90
CA LYS A 24 14.56 7.03 -2.90
C LYS A 24 15.10 7.37 -4.28
N THR A 25 14.41 8.26 -4.99
CA THR A 25 14.88 8.67 -6.32
C THR A 25 16.17 9.50 -6.20
N SER A 26 17.11 9.31 -7.12
CA SER A 26 18.44 9.94 -7.06
C SER A 26 18.46 11.42 -7.47
N LYS A 27 17.45 11.89 -8.21
CA LYS A 27 17.42 13.24 -8.81
C LYS A 27 16.76 14.30 -7.93
N PHE A 28 15.85 13.89 -7.05
CA PHE A 28 15.19 14.71 -6.03
C PHE A 28 14.94 13.82 -4.81
N PRO A 29 14.89 14.33 -3.57
CA PRO A 29 14.58 13.54 -2.38
C PRO A 29 13.09 13.15 -2.35
N LEU A 30 12.63 12.51 -3.42
CA LEU A 30 11.31 11.94 -3.54
C LEU A 30 11.37 10.45 -3.22
N PHE A 31 10.35 10.00 -2.52
CA PHE A 31 10.17 8.64 -2.06
C PHE A 31 9.01 8.01 -2.82
N VAL A 32 9.20 6.77 -3.24
CA VAL A 32 8.17 5.92 -3.82
C VAL A 32 8.05 4.70 -2.92
N CYS A 33 6.83 4.29 -2.62
CA CYS A 33 6.54 3.11 -1.83
C CYS A 33 5.77 2.10 -2.67
N GLU A 34 6.32 0.91 -2.83
CA GLU A 34 5.60 -0.25 -3.31
C GLU A 34 4.94 -0.93 -2.12
N SER A 35 3.65 -1.25 -2.23
CA SER A 35 2.89 -2.00 -1.23
C SER A 35 2.18 -3.15 -1.91
N SER A 36 2.33 -4.36 -1.36
CA SER A 36 1.77 -5.58 -1.93
C SER A 36 1.11 -6.46 -0.88
N VAL A 37 -0.09 -6.98 -1.22
CA VAL A 37 -0.86 -7.96 -0.42
C VAL A 37 -1.42 -9.02 -1.36
N GLY A 38 -0.99 -10.26 -1.21
CA GLY A 38 -1.39 -11.36 -2.10
C GLY A 38 -1.02 -11.06 -3.56
N SER A 39 -2.01 -11.10 -4.47
CA SER A 39 -1.85 -10.73 -5.89
C SER A 39 -2.00 -9.23 -6.18
N HIS A 40 -2.21 -8.40 -5.16
CA HIS A 40 -2.44 -6.96 -5.32
C HIS A 40 -1.19 -6.16 -4.98
N THR A 41 -0.52 -5.64 -6.00
CA THR A 41 0.57 -4.68 -5.87
C THR A 41 0.13 -3.28 -6.30
N ILE A 42 0.63 -2.28 -5.58
CA ILE A 42 0.47 -0.85 -5.84
C ILE A 42 1.81 -0.16 -5.63
N ILE A 43 2.12 0.79 -6.51
CA ILE A 43 3.25 1.70 -6.35
C ILE A 43 2.69 3.11 -6.10
N SER A 44 3.17 3.79 -5.05
CA SER A 44 2.78 5.16 -4.75
C SER A 44 3.30 6.13 -5.80
N ASN A 45 2.74 7.34 -5.82
CA ASN A 45 3.41 8.43 -6.51
C ASN A 45 4.70 8.79 -5.77
N SER A 46 5.50 9.68 -6.36
CA SER A 46 6.69 10.25 -5.71
C SER A 46 6.27 11.32 -4.69
N PHE A 47 6.75 11.21 -3.44
CA PHE A 47 6.45 12.14 -2.35
C PHE A 47 7.70 12.71 -1.71
N ASP A 48 7.61 13.89 -1.13
CA ASP A 48 8.68 14.57 -0.39
C ASP A 48 9.07 13.88 0.93
N THR A 49 8.24 12.97 1.45
CA THR A 49 8.53 12.20 2.67
C THR A 49 8.15 10.73 2.54
N ILE A 50 8.86 9.87 3.28
CA ILE A 50 8.58 8.43 3.38
C ILE A 50 7.15 8.18 3.85
N ASN A 51 6.75 8.82 4.96
CA ASN A 51 5.42 8.63 5.54
C ASN A 51 4.30 8.93 4.53
N LYS A 52 4.45 9.96 3.69
CA LYS A 52 3.45 10.28 2.65
C LYS A 52 3.43 9.22 1.55
N ALA A 53 4.58 8.70 1.15
CA ALA A 53 4.67 7.61 0.17
C ALA A 53 4.01 6.33 0.68
N GLU A 54 4.31 5.93 1.92
CA GLU A 54 3.72 4.76 2.56
C GLU A 54 2.21 4.88 2.72
N GLU A 55 1.74 5.99 3.27
CA GLU A 55 0.31 6.22 3.47
C GLU A 55 -0.46 6.24 2.14
N ASN A 56 0.14 6.80 1.08
CA ASN A 56 -0.47 6.80 -0.24
C ASN A 56 -0.53 5.39 -0.87
N ALA A 57 0.57 4.63 -0.79
CA ALA A 57 0.62 3.25 -1.27
C ALA A 57 -0.44 2.39 -0.56
N ALA A 58 -0.48 2.49 0.77
CA ALA A 58 -1.40 1.74 1.61
C ALA A 58 -2.86 2.12 1.31
N LEU A 59 -3.19 3.42 1.23
CA LEU A 59 -4.55 3.87 0.92
C LEU A 59 -5.03 3.33 -0.44
N LYS A 60 -4.20 3.44 -1.48
CA LYS A 60 -4.53 2.92 -2.81
C LYS A 60 -4.72 1.41 -2.81
N LEU A 61 -3.91 0.68 -2.05
CA LEU A 61 -4.02 -0.77 -1.93
C LEU A 61 -5.29 -1.18 -1.17
N ILE A 62 -5.67 -0.47 -0.11
CA ILE A 62 -6.96 -0.65 0.60
C ILE A 62 -8.13 -0.48 -0.37
N ILE A 63 -8.12 0.59 -1.18
CA ILE A 63 -9.18 0.86 -2.17
C ILE A 63 -9.25 -0.28 -3.18
N LYS A 64 -8.10 -0.77 -3.69
CA LYS A 64 -8.05 -1.87 -4.65
C LYS A 64 -8.61 -3.17 -4.07
N ILE A 65 -8.21 -3.53 -2.85
CA ILE A 65 -8.71 -4.73 -2.14
C ILE A 65 -10.21 -4.62 -1.88
N ARG A 66 -10.69 -3.47 -1.37
CA ARG A 66 -12.12 -3.24 -1.11
C ARG A 66 -12.96 -3.34 -2.38
N ASN A 67 -12.48 -2.78 -3.49
CA ASN A 67 -13.17 -2.86 -4.78
C ASN A 67 -13.20 -4.28 -5.35
N PHE A 68 -12.16 -5.08 -5.09
CA PHE A 68 -12.13 -6.50 -5.48
C PHE A 68 -13.15 -7.31 -4.68
N GLY A 69 -13.22 -7.13 -3.35
CA GLY A 69 -14.22 -7.79 -2.50
C GLY A 69 -15.66 -7.46 -2.87
N LYS A 70 -15.94 -6.23 -3.33
CA LYS A 70 -17.28 -5.84 -3.81
C LYS A 70 -17.68 -6.50 -5.14
N LYS A 71 -16.73 -6.87 -6.00
CA LYS A 71 -17.01 -7.50 -7.30
C LYS A 71 -17.31 -9.00 -7.21
N GLN A 72 -16.98 -9.66 -6.10
CA GLN A 72 -17.27 -11.09 -5.91
C GLN A 72 -18.71 -11.38 -5.40
N HIS A 73 -19.50 -10.33 -5.16
CA HIS A 73 -20.90 -10.44 -4.71
C HIS A 73 -21.93 -10.05 -5.78
N ILE A 74 -21.59 -10.19 -7.08
CA ILE A 74 -22.51 -10.02 -8.20
C ILE A 74 -22.58 -11.32 -9.00
#